data_AF-A0AB74M7M0-F1
#
_entry.id   AF-A0AB74M7M0-F1
#
_cell.length_a   1.000
_cell.length_b   1.000
_cell.length_c   1.000
_cell.angle_alpha   90.00
_cell.angle_beta   90.00
_cell.angle_gamma   90.00
#
_symmetry.space_group_name_H-M   'P 1'
#
loop_
_entity.id
_entity.type
_entity.pdbx_description
1 polymer ?
#
loop_
_entity_poly.entity_id
_entity_poly.type
_entity_poly.pdbx_seq_one_letter_code
_entity_poly.pdbx_strand_id
1 'polypeptide(L)' 'MAVPKKLRVFTVFVDGDNRLGKVTSFTPPKLTRKTESYRGAGMPGSASVDLGLDDGALDLS' A
#
# COMPACT_ATOMS: atom_id res chain seq x y z
N MET A 1 0.09 24.87 10.34
CA MET A 1 -1.02 24.77 9.38
C MET A 1 -0.50 24.16 8.09
N ALA A 2 -0.89 22.92 7.76
CA ALA A 2 -0.39 22.22 6.58
C ALA A 2 -1.21 22.60 5.33
N VAL A 3 -0.54 22.74 4.19
CA VAL A 3 -1.19 22.99 2.88
C VAL A 3 -2.05 21.77 2.51
N PRO A 4 -3.28 21.96 1.97
CA PRO A 4 -4.10 20.87 1.48
C PRO A 4 -3.43 20.10 0.34
N LYS A 5 -3.14 18.81 0.55
CA LYS A 5 -2.55 17.91 -0.44
C LYS A 5 -3.66 17.11 -1.13
N LYS A 6 -4.12 17.59 -2.29
CA LYS A 6 -5.09 16.86 -3.15
C LYS A 6 -4.45 16.53 -4.50
N LEU A 7 -4.54 15.27 -4.91
CA LEU A 7 -4.13 14.83 -6.25
C LEU A 7 -5.13 15.39 -7.27
N ARG A 8 -4.64 16.09 -8.31
CA ARG A 8 -5.47 16.71 -9.36
C ARG A 8 -5.25 16.11 -10.73
N VAL A 9 -4.03 15.72 -11.04
CA VAL A 9 -3.62 15.15 -12.33
C VAL A 9 -2.63 14.03 -12.04
N PHE A 10 -2.84 12.89 -12.69
CA PHE A 10 -1.89 11.78 -12.71
C PHE A 10 -1.68 11.31 -14.15
N THR A 11 -0.56 10.65 -14.39
CA THR A 11 -0.31 9.94 -15.65
C THR A 11 0.29 8.57 -15.37
N VAL A 12 0.10 7.65 -16.29
CA VAL A 12 0.69 6.31 -16.26
C VAL A 12 1.52 6.13 -17.52
N PHE A 13 2.71 5.57 -17.36
CA PHE A 13 3.57 5.16 -18.47
C PHE A 13 3.48 3.65 -18.62
N VAL A 14 3.26 3.18 -19.84
CA VAL A 14 3.31 1.75 -20.19
C VAL A 14 4.26 1.63 -21.37
N ASP A 15 5.33 0.85 -21.20
CA ASP A 15 6.36 0.64 -22.22
C ASP A 15 6.97 1.94 -22.79
N GLY A 16 7.09 2.97 -21.95
CA GLY A 16 7.61 4.29 -22.35
C GLY A 16 6.57 5.23 -22.96
N ASP A 17 5.37 4.74 -23.30
CA ASP A 17 4.29 5.55 -23.83
C ASP A 17 3.50 6.26 -22.73
N ASN A 18 3.33 7.57 -22.89
CA ASN A 18 2.51 8.38 -21.99
C ASN A 18 1.01 8.15 -22.25
N ARG A 19 0.26 7.77 -21.22
CA ARG A 19 -1.21 7.52 -21.29
C ARG A 19 -2.05 8.68 -20.72
N LEU A 20 -1.50 9.90 -20.69
CA LEU A 20 -2.22 11.10 -20.25
C LEU A 20 -3.56 11.26 -21.01
N GLY A 21 -4.65 11.44 -20.26
CA GLY A 21 -6.00 11.59 -20.83
C GLY A 21 -6.67 10.29 -21.31
N LYS A 22 -5.96 9.15 -21.30
CA LYS A 22 -6.52 7.83 -21.66
C LYS A 22 -6.91 7.01 -20.43
N VAL A 23 -6.13 7.09 -19.35
CA VAL A 23 -6.43 6.40 -18.09
C VAL A 23 -7.30 7.31 -17.21
N THR A 24 -8.54 6.89 -16.95
CA THR A 24 -9.52 7.67 -16.18
C THR A 24 -9.48 7.38 -14.67
N SER A 25 -8.99 6.21 -14.27
CA SER A 25 -8.83 5.80 -12.88
C SER A 25 -7.63 4.89 -12.70
N PHE A 26 -7.04 4.91 -11.51
CA PHE A 26 -5.93 4.02 -11.13
C PHE A 26 -6.11 3.63 -9.67
N THR A 27 -6.06 2.33 -9.39
CA THR A 27 -6.09 1.79 -8.03
C THR A 27 -4.67 1.40 -7.64
N PRO A 28 -4.02 2.12 -6.72
CA PRO A 28 -2.72 1.72 -6.20
C PRO A 28 -2.81 0.37 -5.47
N PRO A 29 -1.76 -0.46 -5.49
CA PRO A 29 -1.75 -1.71 -4.74
C PRO A 29 -1.86 -1.44 -3.24
N LYS A 30 -2.61 -2.30 -2.54
CA LYS A 30 -2.77 -2.20 -1.10
C LYS A 30 -1.51 -2.75 -0.42
N LEU A 31 -0.71 -1.86 0.16
CA LEU A 31 0.49 -2.26 0.91
C LEU A 31 0.10 -2.67 2.33
N THR A 32 -0.11 -3.98 2.55
CA THR A 32 -0.27 -4.56 3.89
C THR A 32 0.96 -5.37 4.29
N ARG A 33 1.31 -5.28 5.57
CA ARG A 33 2.31 -6.16 6.19
C ARG A 33 1.61 -7.31 6.86
N LYS A 34 2.17 -8.50 6.74
CA LYS A 34 1.73 -9.68 7.47
C LYS A 34 2.24 -9.57 8.89
N THR A 35 1.33 -9.33 9.84
CA THR A 35 1.68 -9.21 11.25
C THR A 35 1.05 -10.33 12.07
N GLU A 36 1.85 -10.97 12.92
CA GLU A 36 1.35 -11.91 13.92
C GLU A 36 1.31 -11.28 15.30
N SER A 37 0.26 -11.59 16.04
CA SER A 37 0.11 -11.17 17.43
C SER A 37 0.94 -12.10 18.32
N TYR A 38 2.17 -11.71 18.62
CA TYR A 38 3.08 -12.47 19.46
C TYR A 38 2.96 -12.05 20.92
N ARG A 39 2.92 -13.02 21.84
CA ARG A 39 2.98 -12.77 23.28
C ARG A 39 3.93 -13.73 23.95
N GLY A 40 5.09 -13.21 24.36
CA GLY A 40 6.08 -13.95 25.14
C GLY A 40 5.75 -14.05 26.62
N ALA A 41 6.48 -14.91 27.34
CA ALA A 41 6.38 -15.02 28.79
C ALA A 41 6.78 -13.69 29.46
N GLY A 42 5.97 -13.23 30.42
CA GLY A 42 6.18 -11.96 31.10
C GLY A 42 5.66 -10.72 30.34
N MET A 43 5.07 -10.87 29.15
CA MET A 43 4.49 -9.74 28.42
C MET A 43 3.04 -9.46 28.87
N PRO A 44 2.73 -8.23 29.34
CA PRO A 44 1.37 -7.85 29.74
C PRO A 44 0.40 -7.69 28.55
N GLY A 45 0.91 -7.56 27.32
CA GLY A 45 0.13 -7.48 26.08
C GLY A 45 0.85 -8.15 24.91
N SER A 46 0.17 -8.31 23.78
CA SER A 46 0.78 -8.83 22.55
C SER A 46 1.45 -7.72 21.73
N ALA A 47 2.45 -8.09 20.95
CA ALA A 47 3.12 -7.23 19.99
C ALA A 47 2.87 -7.75 18.58
N SER A 48 2.68 -6.83 17.62
CA SER A 48 2.59 -7.16 16.21
C SER A 48 3.99 -7.40 15.64
N VAL A 49 4.34 -8.65 15.39
CA VAL A 49 5.62 -9.04 14.77
C VAL A 49 5.46 -9.03 13.25
N ASP A 50 6.39 -8.36 12.57
CA ASP A 50 6.41 -8.23 11.12
C ASP A 50 6.98 -9.50 10.47
N LEU A 51 6.19 -10.14 9.62
CA LEU A 51 6.58 -11.31 8.81
C LEU A 51 6.74 -10.96 7.32
N GLY A 52 6.82 -9.67 7.00
CA GLY A 52 7.00 -9.18 5.63
C GLY A 52 5.68 -8.75 5.00
N LEU A 53 5.63 -8.80 3.67
CA LEU A 53 4.43 -8.43 2.92
C LEU A 53 3.34 -9.48 3.09
N ASP A 54 2.10 -9.02 3.05
CA ASP A 54 0.92 -9.88 2.97
C ASP A 54 0.96 -10.75 1.70
N ASP A 55 0.36 -11.94 1.75
CA ASP A 55 0.40 -12.91 0.64
C ASP A 55 -0.30 -12.34 -0.61
N GLY A 56 -1.29 -11.45 -0.41
CA GLY A 56 -1.98 -10.71 -1.46
C GLY A 56 -1.39 -9.33 -1.77
N ALA A 57 -0.22 -8.97 -1.24
CA ALA A 57 0.34 -7.61 -1.38
C ALA A 57 0.70 -7.23 -2.84
N LEU A 58 0.81 -8.22 -3.72
CA LEU A 58 1.09 -8.04 -5.16
C LEU A 58 -0.10 -8.39 -6.04
N ASP A 59 -1.26 -8.71 -5.46
CA ASP A 59 -2.45 -9.04 -6.23
C ASP A 59 -3.05 -7.78 -6.87
N LEU A 60 -3.33 -7.87 -8.17
CA LEU A 60 -3.89 -6.81 -9.00
C LEU A 60 -5.39 -7.12 -9.21
N SER A 61 -6.17 -6.99 -8.15
CA SER A 61 -7.65 -7.08 -8.21
C SER A 61 -8.32 -5.72 -8.39
#